data_AF-A0A7K4F9W4-F1
#
_entry.id   AF-A0A7K4F9W4-F1
#
_cell.length_a   1.000
_cell.length_b   1.000
_cell.length_c   1.000
_cell.angle_alpha   90.00
_cell.angle_beta   90.00
_cell.angle_gamma   90.00
#
_symmetry.space_group_name_H-M   'P 1'
#
loop_
_entity.id
_entity.type
_entity.pdbx_description
1 polymer ?
#
loop_
_entity_poly.entity_id
_entity_poly.type
_entity_poly.pdbx_seq_one_letter_code
_entity_poly.pdbx_strand_id
1 'polypeptide(L)'
;MNNQSKMGIIAISVVIPLAVFAVYGTDSAKNSVVTENSKLKVISSFYPLHEFSQNIGQDKIDTILLTPIGVEPHDWEPTIKDVQKMQTADLIIINGIGFETWVESLEENGFSGIIIDTSNGILVES
;
A
#
# COMPACT_ATOMS: atom_id res chain seq x y z
N MET A 1 -11.55 64.56 27.88
CA MET A 1 -10.88 63.25 28.06
C MET A 1 -9.39 63.49 28.14
N ASN A 2 -8.75 63.22 29.29
CA ASN A 2 -7.36 63.58 29.55
C ASN A 2 -6.39 62.67 28.75
N ASN A 3 -5.18 63.16 28.46
CA ASN A 3 -4.23 62.40 27.62
C ASN A 3 -3.83 61.06 28.25
N GLN A 4 -3.93 60.95 29.58
CA GLN A 4 -3.68 59.70 30.32
C GLN A 4 -4.74 58.62 30.06
N SER A 5 -6.02 59.00 29.98
CA SER A 5 -7.13 58.08 29.67
C SER A 5 -7.17 57.70 28.20
N LYS A 6 -6.73 58.59 27.29
CA LYS A 6 -6.53 58.24 25.86
C LYS A 6 -5.40 57.22 25.67
N MET A 7 -4.29 57.37 26.40
CA MET A 7 -3.13 56.48 26.30
C MET A 7 -3.44 55.08 26.87
N GLY A 8 -4.24 55.00 27.95
CA GLY A 8 -4.73 53.73 28.48
C GLY A 8 -5.65 52.96 27.51
N ILE A 9 -6.55 53.66 26.81
CA ILE A 9 -7.46 53.03 25.85
C ILE A 9 -6.70 52.47 24.62
N ILE A 10 -5.68 53.17 24.14
CA ILE A 10 -4.84 52.72 23.02
C ILE A 10 -4.00 51.49 23.42
N ALA A 11 -3.46 51.47 24.65
CA ALA A 11 -2.72 50.30 25.13
C ALA A 11 -3.60 49.04 25.21
N ILE A 12 -4.86 49.18 25.64
CA ILE A 12 -5.80 48.06 25.75
C ILE A 12 -6.23 47.55 24.36
N SER A 13 -6.40 48.42 23.36
CA SER A 13 -6.84 48.00 22.02
C SER A 13 -5.76 47.26 21.23
N VAL A 14 -4.48 47.37 21.60
CA VAL A 14 -3.36 46.70 20.92
C VAL A 14 -2.97 45.40 21.62
N VAL A 15 -3.02 45.36 22.96
CA VAL A 15 -2.57 44.20 23.74
C VAL A 15 -3.57 43.03 23.67
N ILE A 16 -4.87 43.32 23.63
CA ILE A 16 -5.92 42.27 23.56
C ILE A 16 -5.85 41.47 22.24
N PRO A 17 -5.78 42.09 21.04
CA PRO A 17 -5.69 41.31 19.80
C PRO A 17 -4.36 40.54 19.66
N LEU A 18 -3.25 41.04 20.23
CA LEU A 18 -1.98 40.28 20.24
C LEU A 18 -2.04 39.03 21.12
N ALA A 19 -2.68 39.11 22.29
CA ALA A 19 -2.86 37.96 23.18
C ALA A 19 -3.78 36.90 22.55
N VAL A 20 -4.79 37.34 21.80
CA VAL A 20 -5.71 36.45 21.07
C VAL A 20 -4.97 35.72 19.94
N PHE A 21 -4.08 36.38 19.20
CA PHE A 21 -3.29 35.74 18.13
C PHE A 21 -2.30 34.70 18.67
N ALA A 22 -1.74 34.90 19.86
CA ALA A 22 -0.86 33.93 20.51
C ALA A 22 -1.59 32.66 20.98
N VAL A 23 -2.87 32.76 21.32
CA VAL A 23 -3.69 31.60 21.75
C VAL A 23 -4.22 30.80 20.57
N TYR A 24 -4.57 31.45 19.45
CA TYR A 24 -5.05 30.76 18.23
C TYR A 24 -3.92 30.35 17.26
N GLY A 25 -2.68 30.80 17.49
CA GLY A 25 -1.53 30.52 16.62
C GLY A 25 -0.86 29.16 16.83
N THR A 26 -1.33 28.33 17.77
CA THR A 26 -0.71 27.05 18.12
C THR A 26 -1.68 25.87 18.01
N ASP A 27 -2.30 25.70 16.85
CA ASP A 27 -2.95 24.43 16.46
C ASP A 27 -2.18 23.76 15.31
N SER A 28 -0.86 23.62 15.51
CA SER A 28 -0.11 22.52 14.89
C SER A 28 -0.19 21.29 15.80
N ALA A 29 -1.41 20.96 16.23
CA ALA A 29 -1.71 19.59 16.60
C ALA A 29 -1.53 18.78 15.33
N LYS A 30 -0.36 18.14 15.20
CA LYS A 30 -0.16 16.99 14.32
C LYS A 30 -1.22 15.98 14.70
N ASN A 31 -2.39 16.09 14.07
CA ASN A 31 -3.25 14.94 13.81
C ASN A 31 -2.35 13.97 13.07
N SER A 32 -1.75 13.07 13.84
CA SER A 32 -1.23 11.83 13.32
C SER A 32 -2.47 11.13 12.82
N VAL A 33 -2.81 11.38 11.55
CA VAL A 33 -3.63 10.47 10.77
C VAL A 33 -3.00 9.12 11.04
N VAL A 34 -3.72 8.27 11.77
CA VAL A 34 -3.43 6.84 11.75
C VAL A 34 -3.55 6.50 10.29
N THR A 35 -2.41 6.50 9.59
CA THR A 35 -2.32 5.93 8.25
C THR A 35 -2.87 4.54 8.44
N GLU A 36 -4.05 4.26 7.89
CA GLU A 36 -4.48 2.87 7.73
C GLU A 36 -3.26 2.15 7.18
N ASN A 37 -2.76 1.20 7.95
CA ASN A 37 -1.58 0.44 7.63
C ASN A 37 -1.89 -0.29 6.31
N SER A 38 -1.57 0.34 5.17
CA SER A 38 -2.00 -0.13 3.86
C SER A 38 -1.26 -1.43 3.61
N LYS A 39 -1.97 -2.55 3.80
CA LYS A 39 -1.40 -3.87 3.60
C LYS A 39 -0.93 -4.00 2.15
N LEU A 40 0.19 -4.67 1.96
CA LEU A 40 0.69 -4.98 0.61
C LEU A 40 -0.28 -5.95 -0.07
N LYS A 41 -0.74 -5.62 -1.27
CA LYS A 41 -1.59 -6.52 -2.08
C LYS A 41 -0.71 -7.54 -2.77
N VAL A 42 -0.72 -8.76 -2.25
CA VAL A 42 0.12 -9.85 -2.71
C VAL A 42 -0.73 -10.88 -3.43
N ILE A 43 -0.42 -11.18 -4.67
CA ILE A 43 -1.05 -12.28 -5.40
C ILE A 43 -0.07 -13.44 -5.45
N SER A 44 -0.56 -14.64 -5.19
CA SER A 44 0.22 -15.88 -5.32
C SER A 44 -0.40 -16.75 -6.40
N SER A 45 0.42 -17.32 -7.28
CA SER A 45 -0.07 -18.11 -8.41
C SER A 45 -0.85 -19.34 -7.96
N PHE A 46 -0.29 -20.15 -7.06
CA PHE A 46 -0.92 -21.38 -6.57
C PHE A 46 -0.78 -21.59 -5.04
N TYR A 47 -1.47 -22.60 -4.51
CA TYR A 47 -1.75 -22.73 -3.08
C TYR A 47 -0.53 -22.75 -2.14
N PRO A 48 0.54 -23.53 -2.39
CA PRO A 48 1.74 -23.49 -1.56
C PRO A 48 2.34 -22.10 -1.42
N LEU A 49 2.47 -21.34 -2.51
CA LEU A 49 2.99 -19.97 -2.46
C LEU A 49 2.07 -19.04 -1.67
N HIS A 50 0.75 -19.22 -1.79
CA HIS A 50 -0.21 -18.45 -1.00
C HIS A 50 -0.07 -18.74 0.50
N GLU A 51 0.05 -20.01 0.87
CA GLU A 51 0.23 -20.45 2.26
C GLU A 51 1.53 -19.88 2.86
N PHE A 52 2.65 -20.02 2.13
CA PHE A 52 3.93 -19.42 2.52
C PHE A 52 3.83 -17.91 2.69
N SER A 53 3.21 -17.22 1.72
CA SER A 53 3.04 -15.77 1.74
C SER A 53 2.22 -15.32 2.95
N GLN A 54 1.10 -15.99 3.23
CA GLN A 54 0.24 -15.69 4.37
C GLN A 54 0.95 -15.90 5.71
N ASN A 55 1.75 -16.97 5.84
CA ASN A 55 2.49 -17.27 7.06
C ASN A 55 3.61 -16.26 7.36
N ILE A 56 4.28 -15.77 6.31
CA ILE A 56 5.37 -14.79 6.43
C ILE A 56 4.81 -13.38 6.60
N GLY A 57 3.86 -12.98 5.74
CA GLY A 57 3.35 -11.61 5.67
C GLY A 57 2.28 -11.27 6.70
N GLN A 58 1.55 -12.26 7.21
CA GLN A 58 0.58 -12.13 8.31
C GLN A 58 -0.36 -10.91 8.16
N ASP A 59 -0.34 -9.98 9.12
CA ASP A 59 -1.17 -8.77 9.15
C ASP A 59 -0.68 -7.66 8.22
N LYS A 60 0.50 -7.81 7.61
CA LYS A 60 1.13 -6.81 6.72
C LYS A 60 0.73 -6.96 5.26
N ILE A 61 0.15 -8.09 4.88
CA ILE A 61 -0.26 -8.36 3.51
C ILE A 61 -1.76 -8.64 3.42
N ASP A 62 -2.34 -8.30 2.28
CA ASP A 62 -3.62 -8.80 1.80
C ASP A 62 -3.31 -9.73 0.64
N THR A 63 -3.40 -11.04 0.89
CA THR A 63 -3.00 -12.06 -0.08
C THR A 63 -4.17 -12.72 -0.79
N ILE A 64 -3.99 -12.98 -2.07
CA ILE A 64 -4.98 -13.59 -2.95
C ILE A 64 -4.32 -14.75 -3.70
N LEU A 65 -4.99 -15.90 -3.69
CA LEU A 65 -4.65 -17.05 -4.52
C LEU A 65 -5.29 -16.91 -5.91
N LEU A 66 -4.51 -17.05 -7.00
CA LEU A 66 -5.01 -17.04 -8.38
C LEU A 66 -5.67 -18.35 -8.76
N THR A 67 -4.92 -19.46 -8.75
CA THR A 67 -5.47 -20.77 -9.11
C THR A 67 -6.45 -21.22 -8.04
N PRO A 68 -7.74 -21.40 -8.35
CA PRO A 68 -8.73 -21.84 -7.36
C PRO A 68 -8.38 -23.20 -6.76
N ILE A 69 -8.80 -23.42 -5.51
CA ILE A 69 -8.59 -24.69 -4.82
C ILE A 69 -9.27 -25.82 -5.61
N GLY A 70 -8.53 -26.91 -5.83
CA GLY A 70 -9.00 -28.08 -6.58
C GLY A 70 -8.87 -27.95 -8.10
N VAL A 71 -8.32 -26.84 -8.60
CA VAL A 71 -7.91 -26.68 -10.00
C VAL A 71 -6.43 -27.01 -10.14
N GLU A 72 -6.09 -27.73 -11.21
CA GLU A 72 -4.71 -28.04 -11.57
C GLU A 72 -3.98 -26.76 -12.02
N PRO A 73 -2.96 -26.28 -11.28
CA PRO A 73 -2.26 -25.04 -11.63
C PRO A 73 -1.44 -25.14 -12.92
N HIS A 74 -0.96 -26.32 -13.32
CA HIS A 74 -0.13 -26.46 -14.53
C HIS A 74 -0.86 -26.12 -15.84
N ASP A 75 -2.17 -26.34 -15.88
CA ASP A 75 -3.03 -26.08 -17.05
C ASP A 75 -3.90 -24.82 -16.87
N TRP A 76 -3.69 -24.06 -15.79
CA TRP A 76 -4.53 -22.91 -15.46
C TRP A 76 -4.05 -21.65 -16.17
N GLU A 77 -5.00 -20.92 -16.76
CA GLU A 77 -4.77 -19.65 -17.44
C GLU A 77 -5.68 -18.55 -16.83
N PRO A 78 -5.17 -17.34 -16.58
CA PRO A 78 -5.96 -16.24 -16.07
C PRO A 78 -7.06 -15.82 -17.05
N THR A 79 -8.24 -15.55 -16.50
CA THR A 79 -9.28 -14.85 -17.24
C THR A 79 -8.95 -13.36 -17.35
N ILE A 80 -9.67 -12.63 -18.22
CA ILE A 80 -9.58 -11.17 -18.30
C ILE A 80 -9.79 -10.51 -16.93
N LYS A 81 -10.70 -11.07 -16.11
CA LYS A 81 -10.98 -10.56 -14.77
C LYS A 81 -9.80 -10.79 -13.83
N ASP A 82 -9.10 -11.91 -13.96
CA ASP A 82 -7.90 -12.21 -13.18
C ASP A 82 -6.76 -11.28 -13.57
N VAL A 83 -6.56 -11.02 -14.87
CA VAL A 83 -5.60 -10.03 -15.35
C VAL A 83 -5.90 -8.65 -14.77
N GLN A 84 -7.14 -8.18 -14.83
CA GLN A 84 -7.55 -6.91 -14.22
C GLN A 84 -7.24 -6.85 -12.72
N LYS A 85 -7.42 -7.97 -12.02
CA LYS A 85 -7.10 -8.08 -10.60
C LYS A 85 -5.59 -8.01 -10.37
N MET A 86 -4.80 -8.72 -11.19
CA MET A 86 -3.34 -8.68 -11.16
C MET A 86 -2.79 -7.28 -11.37
N GLN A 87 -3.37 -6.49 -12.28
CA GLN A 87 -2.99 -5.09 -12.51
C GLN A 87 -3.12 -4.17 -11.29
N THR A 88 -3.84 -4.60 -10.24
CA THR A 88 -3.99 -3.83 -8.99
C THR A 88 -3.09 -4.31 -7.85
N ALA A 89 -2.30 -5.37 -8.08
CA ALA A 89 -1.40 -5.94 -7.08
C ALA A 89 -0.09 -5.17 -7.02
N ASP A 90 0.47 -5.07 -5.81
CA ASP A 90 1.80 -4.54 -5.60
C ASP A 90 2.87 -5.60 -5.91
N LEU A 91 2.53 -6.87 -5.65
CA LEU A 91 3.42 -8.02 -5.74
C LEU A 91 2.67 -9.24 -6.30
N ILE A 92 3.28 -9.95 -7.23
CA ILE A 92 2.86 -11.28 -7.69
C ILE A 92 3.98 -12.26 -7.41
N ILE A 93 3.68 -13.37 -6.74
CA ILE A 93 4.64 -14.43 -6.40
C ILE A 93 4.31 -15.65 -7.25
N ILE A 94 5.28 -16.10 -8.03
CA ILE A 94 5.18 -17.22 -8.97
C ILE A 94 6.19 -18.31 -8.62
N ASN A 95 5.92 -19.53 -9.06
CA ASN A 95 6.87 -20.63 -8.95
C ASN A 95 8.08 -20.38 -9.86
N GLY A 96 7.83 -19.94 -11.09
CA GLY A 96 8.89 -19.77 -12.10
C GLY A 96 9.18 -21.06 -12.85
N ILE A 97 10.35 -21.13 -13.50
CA ILE A 97 10.81 -22.26 -14.37
C ILE A 97 9.77 -22.72 -15.42
N GLY A 98 8.92 -21.80 -15.89
CA GLY A 98 7.88 -22.09 -16.88
C GLY A 98 6.60 -22.72 -16.31
N PHE A 99 6.44 -22.76 -14.99
CA PHE A 99 5.21 -23.25 -14.36
C PHE A 99 4.01 -22.35 -14.68
N GLU A 100 4.16 -21.04 -14.59
CA GLU A 100 3.15 -20.06 -15.00
C GLU A 100 3.43 -19.56 -16.43
N THR A 101 2.77 -20.16 -17.43
CA THR A 101 2.97 -19.80 -18.85
C THR A 101 2.46 -18.40 -19.21
N TRP A 102 1.58 -17.83 -18.40
CA TRP A 102 0.90 -16.56 -18.65
C TRP A 102 1.69 -15.32 -18.22
N VAL A 103 2.83 -15.49 -17.55
CA VAL A 103 3.60 -14.38 -16.97
C VAL A 103 4.13 -13.43 -18.04
N GLU A 104 4.69 -13.96 -19.13
CA GLU A 104 5.22 -13.15 -20.23
C GLU A 104 4.12 -12.25 -20.83
N SER A 105 2.94 -12.81 -21.07
CA SER A 105 1.79 -12.04 -21.56
C SER A 105 1.34 -10.96 -20.56
N LEU A 106 1.44 -11.21 -19.25
CA LEU A 106 1.10 -10.20 -18.25
C LEU A 106 2.09 -9.02 -18.26
N GLU A 107 3.37 -9.29 -18.42
CA GLU A 107 4.42 -8.27 -18.51
C GLU A 107 4.28 -7.44 -19.80
N GLU A 108 4.03 -8.08 -20.94
CA GLU A 108 3.77 -7.40 -22.21
C GLU A 108 2.54 -6.48 -22.15
N ASN A 109 1.53 -6.86 -21.36
CA ASN A 109 0.33 -6.06 -21.10
C ASN A 109 0.56 -4.91 -20.09
N GLY A 110 1.82 -4.65 -19.69
CA GLY A 110 2.20 -3.48 -18.93
C GLY A 110 1.92 -3.58 -17.44
N PHE A 111 2.04 -4.77 -16.84
CA PHE A 111 2.01 -4.89 -15.39
C PHE A 111 3.09 -4.01 -14.74
N SER A 112 2.68 -3.22 -13.75
CA SER A 112 3.54 -2.20 -13.11
C SER A 112 4.04 -2.58 -11.72
N GLY A 113 3.53 -3.68 -11.15
CA GLY A 113 3.98 -4.21 -9.87
C GLY A 113 5.22 -5.09 -10.00
N ILE A 114 5.59 -5.75 -8.92
CA ILE A 114 6.77 -6.62 -8.88
C ILE A 114 6.33 -8.07 -9.07
N ILE A 115 7.00 -8.80 -9.96
CA ILE A 115 6.87 -10.26 -10.08
C ILE A 115 8.08 -10.91 -9.41
N ILE A 116 7.82 -11.81 -8.45
CA ILE A 116 8.85 -12.58 -7.74
C ILE A 116 8.79 -14.02 -8.21
N ASP A 117 9.80 -14.42 -8.98
CA ASP A 117 10.07 -15.80 -9.32
C ASP A 117 10.83 -16.47 -8.16
N THR A 118 10.19 -17.47 -7.54
CA THR A 118 10.71 -18.21 -6.38
C THR A 118 11.72 -19.30 -6.75
N SER A 119 11.86 -19.63 -8.04
CA SER A 119 12.89 -20.53 -8.55
C SER A 119 14.24 -19.84 -8.74
N ASN A 120 14.29 -18.51 -8.69
CA ASN A 120 15.55 -17.76 -8.80
C ASN A 120 16.59 -18.24 -7.77
N GLY A 121 17.75 -18.65 -8.28
CA GLY A 121 18.85 -19.17 -7.46
C GLY A 121 18.80 -20.68 -7.20
N ILE A 122 17.78 -21.39 -7.70
CA ILE A 122 17.77 -22.86 -7.70
C ILE A 122 18.52 -23.34 -8.94
N LEU A 123 19.53 -24.18 -8.72
CA LEU A 123 20.24 -24.85 -9.82
C LEU A 123 19.36 -25.97 -10.36
N VAL A 124 18.90 -25.84 -11.60
CA VAL A 124 18.27 -26.93 -12.33
C VAL A 124 19.38 -27.66 -13.09
N GLU A 125 19.81 -28.81 -12.58
CA GLU A 125 20.67 -29.70 -13.35
C GLU A 125 19.85 -30.31 -14.50
N SER A 126 20.35 -30.18 -15.74
CA SER A 126 19.73 -30.68 -16.96
C SER A 126 20.29 -32.01 -17.44
#